data_AF-R6BLI6-F1
#
_entry.id   AF-R6BLI6-F1
#
_cell.length_a   1.000
_cell.length_b   1.000
_cell.length_c   1.000
_cell.angle_alpha   90.00
_cell.angle_beta   90.00
_cell.angle_gamma   90.00
#
_symmetry.space_group_name_H-M   'P 1'
#
loop_
_entity.id
_entity.type
_entity.pdbx_description
1 polymer ?
#
loop_
_entity_poly.entity_id
_entity_poly.type
_entity_poly.pdbx_seq_one_letter_code
_entity_poly.pdbx_strand_id
1 'polypeptide(L)'
;MDNVRMILCGSVEASRVNPSEKVGVVSVVFVSADEKQIKRKLEELQKKNPKGFYMEYVVPLDVDLTMLEHYPSLAISKEDLQG
;
A
#
# COMPACT_ATOMS: atom_id res chain seq x y z
N MET A 1 19.58 10.01 5.88
CA MET A 1 19.13 9.45 4.60
C MET A 1 17.71 9.91 4.43
N ASP A 2 17.40 10.59 3.34
CA ASP A 2 16.03 11.05 3.10
C ASP A 2 15.18 9.84 2.76
N ASN A 3 13.99 9.77 3.35
CA ASN A 3 13.05 8.69 3.11
C ASN A 3 11.78 9.26 2.48
N VAL A 4 11.18 8.49 1.59
CA VAL A 4 9.82 8.73 1.14
C VAL A 4 8.89 7.73 1.81
N ARG A 5 7.70 8.21 2.15
CA ARG A 5 6.64 7.42 2.77
C ARG A 5 5.47 7.37 1.81
N MET A 6 4.86 6.21 1.71
CA MET A 6 3.74 5.93 0.82
C MET A 6 2.59 5.35 1.64
N ILE A 7 1.38 5.77 1.34
CA ILE A 7 0.18 5.09 1.81
C ILE A 7 -0.28 4.18 0.69
N LEU A 8 -0.37 2.89 1.00
CA LEU A 8 -0.91 1.86 0.14
C LEU A 8 -2.32 1.52 0.58
N CYS A 9 -3.20 1.17 -0.37
CA CYS A 9 -4.54 0.66 -0.11
C CYS A 9 -4.73 -0.65 -0.85
N GLY A 10 -5.08 -1.71 -0.12
CA GLY A 10 -5.50 -2.98 -0.68
C GLY A 10 -6.99 -2.98 -1.04
N SER A 11 -7.32 -3.53 -2.20
CA SER A 11 -8.69 -3.78 -2.65
C SER A 11 -8.79 -5.14 -3.35
N VAL A 12 -10.00 -5.68 -3.40
CA VAL A 12 -10.32 -6.86 -4.21
C VAL A 12 -11.19 -6.39 -5.36
N GLU A 13 -10.72 -6.61 -6.58
CA GLU A 13 -11.35 -6.13 -7.80
C GLU A 13 -11.67 -7.31 -8.73
N ALA A 14 -12.62 -7.12 -9.65
CA ALA A 14 -12.86 -8.10 -10.71
C ALA A 14 -11.65 -8.12 -11.67
N SER A 15 -11.22 -9.31 -12.07
CA SER A 15 -10.14 -9.44 -13.04
C SER A 15 -10.55 -8.83 -14.38
N ARG A 16 -9.66 -8.01 -14.96
CA ARG A 16 -9.86 -7.40 -16.28
C ARG A 16 -9.80 -8.41 -17.42
N VAL A 17 -9.16 -9.56 -17.18
CA VAL A 17 -9.00 -10.64 -18.17
C VAL A 17 -10.16 -11.63 -18.08
N ASN A 18 -10.58 -11.96 -16.86
CA ASN A 18 -11.72 -12.84 -16.62
C ASN A 18 -12.64 -12.26 -15.54
N PRO A 19 -13.75 -11.58 -15.90
CA PRO A 19 -14.62 -10.92 -14.93
C PRO A 19 -15.26 -11.85 -13.87
N SER A 20 -15.25 -13.18 -14.06
CA SER A 20 -15.69 -14.14 -13.04
C SER A 20 -14.66 -14.39 -11.94
N GLU A 21 -13.41 -13.92 -12.10
CA GLU A 21 -12.34 -14.04 -11.13
C GLU A 21 -12.13 -12.73 -10.37
N LYS A 22 -11.59 -12.84 -9.16
CA LYS A 22 -11.19 -11.70 -8.33
C LYS A 22 -9.67 -11.62 -8.26
N VAL A 23 -9.14 -10.40 -8.22
CA VAL A 23 -7.72 -10.10 -8.04
C VAL A 23 -7.53 -9.16 -6.86
N GLY A 24 -6.43 -9.34 -6.13
CA GLY A 24 -5.97 -8.35 -5.16
C GLY A 24 -5.24 -7.24 -5.88
N VAL A 25 -5.59 -6.00 -5.55
CA VAL A 25 -4.93 -4.80 -6.07
C VAL A 25 -4.38 -4.02 -4.89
N VAL A 26 -3.11 -3.63 -4.98
CA VAL A 26 -2.50 -2.69 -4.04
C VAL A 26 -2.22 -1.40 -4.78
N SER A 27 -2.91 -0.34 -4.38
CA SER A 27 -2.77 0.99 -4.97
C SER A 27 -1.94 1.89 -4.07
N VAL A 28 -1.03 2.67 -4.65
CA VAL A 28 -0.42 3.81 -3.97
C VAL A 28 -1.44 4.96 -3.98
N VAL A 29 -1.87 5.41 -2.82
CA VAL A 29 -2.93 6.44 -2.69
C VAL A 29 -2.41 7.78 -2.17
N PHE A 30 -1.21 7.81 -1.59
CA PHE A 30 -0.55 9.05 -1.17
C PHE A 30 0.96 8.83 -1.00
N VAL A 31 1.77 9.86 -1.27
CA VAL A 31 3.23 9.82 -1.13
C VAL A 31 3.71 11.15 -0.53
N SER A 32 4.62 11.10 0.44
CA SER A 32 5.23 12.29 1.04
C SER A 32 6.53 11.94 1.76
N ALA A 33 7.46 12.89 1.87
CA ALA A 33 8.59 12.81 2.79
C ALA A 33 8.22 13.30 4.21
N ASP A 34 7.10 14.04 4.35
CA ASP A 34 6.64 14.58 5.62
C ASP A 34 5.77 13.55 6.38
N GLU A 35 6.32 13.02 7.47
CA GLU A 35 5.67 12.05 8.34
C GLU A 35 4.34 12.56 8.93
N LYS A 36 4.22 13.86 9.24
CA LYS A 36 2.98 14.41 9.80
C LYS A 36 1.87 14.42 8.76
N GLN A 37 2.20 14.69 7.51
CA GLN A 37 1.23 14.64 6.41
C GLN A 37 0.76 13.22 6.15
N ILE A 38 1.67 12.23 6.19
CA ILE A 38 1.30 10.81 6.05
C ILE A 38 0.32 10.40 7.14
N LYS A 39 0.63 10.66 8.41
CA LYS A 39 -0.24 10.28 9.54
C LYS A 39 -1.62 10.91 9.43
N ARG A 40 -1.67 12.22 9.18
CA ARG A 40 -2.94 12.92 8.98
C ARG A 40 -3.73 12.33 7.81
N LYS A 41 -3.09 12.09 6.68
CA LYS A 41 -3.76 11.56 5.50
C LYS A 41 -4.27 10.13 5.72
N LEU A 42 -3.49 9.30 6.42
CA LEU A 42 -3.87 7.94 6.78
C LEU A 42 -5.12 7.92 7.66
N GLU A 43 -5.17 8.76 8.69
CA GLU A 43 -6.36 8.90 9.55
C GLU A 43 -7.59 9.36 8.76
N GLU A 44 -7.43 10.34 7.87
CA GLU A 44 -8.52 10.82 6.99
C GLU A 44 -9.06 9.69 6.10
N LEU A 45 -8.16 8.88 5.51
CA LEU A 45 -8.52 7.75 4.64
C LEU A 45 -9.23 6.63 5.41
N GLN A 46 -8.74 6.28 6.60
CA GLN A 46 -9.35 5.27 7.47
C GLN A 46 -10.73 5.71 7.98
N LYS A 47 -10.90 6.99 8.33
CA LYS A 47 -12.22 7.54 8.70
C LYS A 47 -13.21 7.49 7.54
N LYS A 48 -12.75 7.80 6.33
CA LYS A 48 -13.59 7.80 5.12
C LYS A 48 -13.98 6.38 4.67
N ASN A 49 -13.10 5.41 4.83
CA ASN A 49 -13.37 4.01 4.50
C ASN A 49 -12.82 3.09 5.61
N PRO A 50 -13.58 2.85 6.69
CA PRO A 50 -13.12 2.05 7.83
C PRO A 50 -12.84 0.58 7.50
N LYS A 51 -13.40 0.07 6.39
CA LYS A 51 -13.16 -1.28 5.90
C LYS A 51 -11.97 -1.36 4.94
N GLY A 52 -11.40 -0.22 4.56
CA GLY A 52 -10.24 -0.16 3.68
C GLY A 52 -8.98 -0.66 4.38
N PHE A 53 -8.23 -1.53 3.71
CA PHE A 53 -6.96 -2.01 4.21
C PHE A 53 -5.84 -1.06 3.77
N TYR A 54 -5.42 -0.19 4.69
CA TYR A 54 -4.37 0.80 4.43
C TYR A 54 -3.06 0.43 5.12
N MET A 55 -1.93 0.73 4.47
CA MET A 55 -0.59 0.49 4.99
C MET A 55 0.29 1.70 4.76
N GLU A 56 1.11 2.06 5.74
CA GLU A 56 2.23 2.97 5.53
C GLU A 56 3.46 2.16 5.13
N TYR A 57 4.17 2.66 4.13
CA TYR A 57 5.33 2.01 3.56
C TYR A 57 6.46 3.02 3.38
N VAL A 58 7.64 2.74 3.94
CA VAL A 58 8.76 3.70 4.03
C VAL A 58 9.96 3.12 3.31
N VAL A 59 10.54 3.91 2.40
CA VAL A 59 11.73 3.52 1.65
C VAL A 59 12.74 4.66 1.57
N PRO A 60 14.05 4.35 1.50
CA PRO A 60 15.07 5.37 1.27
C PRO A 60 14.94 5.98 -0.14
N LEU A 61 15.16 7.28 -0.22
CA LEU A 61 15.18 8.03 -1.48
C LEU A 61 16.51 7.81 -2.20
N ASP A 62 16.48 7.75 -3.53
CA ASP A 62 17.66 7.64 -4.41
C ASP A 62 18.55 6.42 -4.12
N VAL A 63 17.96 5.34 -3.59
CA VAL A 63 18.63 4.07 -3.33
C VAL A 63 18.06 3.00 -4.27
N ASP A 64 18.95 2.22 -4.86
CA ASP A 64 18.58 0.99 -5.58
C ASP A 64 18.05 -0.04 -4.57
N LEU A 65 16.71 -0.12 -4.47
CA LEU A 65 16.03 -0.99 -3.52
C LEU A 65 16.24 -2.48 -3.82
N THR A 66 16.76 -2.85 -5.01
CA THR A 66 17.07 -4.25 -5.35
C THR A 66 18.29 -4.79 -4.60
N MET A 67 19.09 -3.90 -4.02
CA MET A 67 20.31 -4.22 -3.28
C MET A 67 20.07 -4.42 -1.77
N LEU A 68 18.84 -4.26 -1.29
CA LEU A 68 18.50 -4.47 0.13
C LEU A 68 18.44 -5.97 0.46
N GLU A 69 19.09 -6.40 1.55
CA GLU A 69 19.06 -7.81 2.02
C GLU A 69 17.63 -8.33 2.25
N HIS A 70 16.74 -7.42 2.62
CA HIS A 70 15.31 -7.65 2.64
C HIS A 70 14.62 -6.59 1.79
N TYR A 71 13.90 -7.04 0.76
CA TYR A 71 12.90 -6.17 0.17
C TYR A 71 11.92 -5.77 1.28
N PRO A 72 11.45 -4.52 1.31
CA PRO A 72 10.27 -4.22 2.05
C PRO A 72 9.06 -4.89 1.33
N SER A 73 8.96 -6.21 1.29
CA SER A 73 7.90 -6.90 0.57
C SER A 73 6.68 -7.05 1.47
N LEU A 74 5.49 -6.79 0.93
CA LEU A 74 4.23 -7.15 1.56
C LEU A 74 3.80 -8.52 1.03
N ALA A 75 3.71 -9.52 1.90
CA ALA A 75 3.10 -10.79 1.55
C ALA A 75 1.58 -10.65 1.59
N ILE A 76 0.90 -11.05 0.52
CA ILE A 76 -0.56 -11.07 0.42
C ILE A 76 -0.95 -12.49 0.00
N SER A 77 -1.63 -13.20 0.90
CA SER A 77 -2.17 -14.52 0.63
C SER A 77 -3.54 -14.42 -0.06
N LYS A 78 -4.05 -15.55 -0.55
CA LYS A 78 -5.39 -15.61 -1.13
C LYS A 78 -6.45 -15.36 -0.05
N GLU A 79 -6.17 -15.73 1.18
CA GLU A 79 -7.04 -15.59 2.35
C GLU A 79 -7.19 -14.11 2.75
N ASP A 80 -6.12 -13.32 2.64
CA ASP A 80 -6.13 -11.87 2.88
C ASP A 80 -7.05 -11.11 1.89
N LEU A 81 -7.34 -11.72 0.75
CA LEU A 81 -8.20 -11.17 -0.31
C LEU A 81 -9.64 -11.72 -0.30
N GLN A 82 -9.99 -12.59 0.65
CA GLN A 82 -11.29 -13.29 0.68
C GLN A 82 -12.26 -12.73 1.74
N GLY A 83 -11.98 -11.55 2.31
CA GLY A 83 -12.86 -10.87 3.27
C GLY A 83 -14.27 -10.57 2.77
#